data_AF-A0A2J8M3Z4-F1
#
_entry.id   AF-A0A2J8M3Z4-F1
#
_cell.length_a   1.000
_cell.length_b   1.000
_cell.length_c   1.000
_cell.angle_alpha   90.00
_cell.angle_beta   90.00
_cell.angle_gamma   90.00
#
_symmetry.space_group_name_H-M   'P 1'
#
loop_
_entity.id
_entity.type
_entity.pdbx_description
1 polymer ?
#
loop_
_entity_poly.entity_id
_entity_poly.type
_entity_poly.pdbx_seq_one_letter_code
_entity_poly.pdbx_strand_id
1 'polypeptide(L)'
;MEMKADINAKQEDMMFHKIYIQKHDNVSILFADIEGFTSLASQCTAQELVMTLNELFARFDKLAAENHCLRIKILGDCYYCVSGLPEARA
;
A
#
# COMPACT_ATOMS: atom_id res chain seq x y z
N MET A 1 -18.53 5.52 -4.50
CA MET A 1 -19.68 4.85 -5.14
C MET A 1 -19.59 4.91 -6.66
N GLU A 2 -19.19 6.05 -7.25
CA GLU A 2 -19.02 6.21 -8.71
C GLU A 2 -17.95 5.28 -9.32
N MET A 3 -16.77 5.17 -8.68
CA MET A 3 -15.65 4.36 -9.18
C MET A 3 -16.01 2.88 -9.46
N LYS A 4 -16.90 2.28 -8.65
CA LYS A 4 -17.36 0.88 -8.87
C LYS A 4 -18.36 0.76 -10.01
N ALA A 5 -19.16 1.80 -10.25
CA ALA A 5 -20.11 1.84 -11.36
C ALA A 5 -19.40 2.01 -12.70
N ASP A 6 -18.34 2.82 -12.73
CA ASP A 6 -17.56 3.12 -13.93
C ASP A 6 -16.70 1.94 -14.42
N ILE A 7 -16.25 1.04 -13.54
CA ILE A 7 -15.52 -0.19 -13.94
C ILE A 7 -16.37 -1.10 -14.84
N ASN A 8 -17.69 -1.09 -14.66
CA ASN A 8 -18.63 -1.93 -15.39
C ASN A 8 -19.25 -1.24 -16.61
N ALA A 9 -18.92 0.04 -16.85
CA ALA A 9 -19.43 0.79 -17.99
C ALA A 9 -18.61 0.47 -19.26
N LYS A 10 -19.27 0.46 -20.43
CA LYS A 10 -18.57 0.35 -21.71
C LYS A 10 -17.60 1.52 -21.85
N GLN A 11 -16.37 1.22 -22.25
CA GLN A 11 -15.32 2.20 -22.44
C GLN A 11 -15.67 3.06 -23.66
N GLU A 12 -16.28 4.22 -23.42
CA GLU A 12 -16.49 5.24 -24.45
C GLU A 12 -15.13 5.82 -24.85
N ASP A 13 -14.93 6.10 -26.15
CA ASP A 13 -13.75 6.80 -26.69
C ASP A 13 -13.70 8.23 -26.14
N MET A 14 -13.26 8.38 -24.90
CA MET A 14 -13.03 9.68 -24.28
C MET A 14 -11.61 10.16 -24.63
N MET A 15 -11.52 11.45 -24.99
CA MET A 15 -10.25 12.13 -25.29
C MET A 15 -9.26 12.10 -24.11
N PHE A 16 -9.76 11.88 -22.89
CA PHE A 16 -8.95 11.74 -21.68
C PHE A 16 -9.39 10.51 -20.87
N HIS A 17 -8.42 9.84 -20.27
CA HIS A 17 -8.68 8.77 -19.31
C HIS A 17 -9.36 9.34 -18.06
N LYS A 18 -10.42 8.69 -17.60
CA LYS A 18 -11.08 9.05 -16.33
C LYS A 18 -10.15 8.70 -15.17
N ILE A 19 -9.73 9.71 -14.39
CA ILE A 19 -8.86 9.56 -13.21
C ILE A 19 -9.67 9.92 -11.96
N TYR A 20 -9.56 9.11 -10.91
CA TYR A 20 -10.19 9.38 -9.61
C TYR A 20 -9.14 9.95 -8.65
N ILE A 21 -9.36 11.17 -8.19
CA ILE A 21 -8.48 11.87 -7.25
C ILE A 21 -9.37 12.47 -6.16
N GLN A 22 -9.03 12.20 -4.91
CA GLN A 22 -9.68 12.81 -3.75
C GLN A 22 -8.63 13.44 -2.84
N LYS A 23 -8.85 14.69 -2.44
CA LYS A 23 -8.03 15.36 -1.43
C LYS A 23 -8.48 14.94 -0.04
N HIS A 24 -7.52 14.66 0.83
CA HIS A 24 -7.76 14.40 2.25
C HIS A 24 -6.85 15.28 3.10
N ASP A 25 -7.44 15.95 4.08
CA ASP A 25 -6.72 16.77 5.06
C ASP A 25 -6.51 15.96 6.36
N ASN A 26 -5.51 16.32 7.16
CA ASN A 26 -5.22 15.71 8.47
C ASN A 26 -4.93 14.20 8.43
N VAL A 27 -4.07 13.77 7.49
CA VAL A 27 -3.59 12.39 7.38
C VAL A 27 -2.13 12.28 7.79
N SER A 28 -1.71 11.09 8.22
CA SER A 28 -0.29 10.77 8.48
C SER A 28 0.16 9.61 7.61
N ILE A 29 1.30 9.75 6.94
CA ILE A 29 1.87 8.70 6.09
C ILE A 29 3.15 8.17 6.74
N LEU A 30 3.28 6.85 6.82
CA LEU A 30 4.47 6.17 7.30
C LEU A 30 5.16 5.47 6.14
N PHE A 31 6.48 5.68 6.06
CA PHE A 31 7.40 4.97 5.18
C PHE A 31 8.36 4.17 6.06
N ALA A 32 8.47 2.87 5.83
CA ALA A 32 9.41 1.99 6.53
C ALA A 32 10.18 1.17 5.52
N ASP A 33 11.50 1.21 5.59
CA ASP A 33 12.42 0.56 4.65
C ASP A 33 13.41 -0.33 5.40
N ILE A 34 13.89 -1.40 4.76
CA ILE A 34 14.81 -2.34 5.39
C ILE A 34 16.24 -1.88 5.16
N GLU A 35 16.91 -1.44 6.23
CA GLU A 35 18.34 -1.15 6.14
C GLU A 35 19.14 -2.40 5.74
N GLY A 36 20.04 -2.25 4.77
CA GLY A 36 20.92 -3.33 4.33
C GLY A 36 20.22 -4.41 3.49
N PHE A 37 19.03 -4.16 2.96
CA PHE A 37 18.26 -5.14 2.19
C PHE A 37 19.04 -5.74 1.01
N THR A 38 19.84 -4.95 0.28
CA THR A 38 20.65 -5.48 -0.84
C THR A 38 21.60 -6.59 -0.38
N SER A 39 22.26 -6.40 0.77
CA SER A 39 23.17 -7.40 1.33
C SER A 39 22.42 -8.63 1.81
N LEU A 40 21.25 -8.46 2.44
CA LEU A 40 20.37 -9.55 2.86
C LEU A 40 19.91 -10.37 1.64
N ALA A 41 19.34 -9.70 0.64
CA ALA A 41 18.81 -10.32 -0.57
C ALA A 41 19.89 -11.08 -1.36
N SER A 42 21.14 -10.61 -1.35
CA SER A 42 22.26 -11.31 -2.02
C SER A 42 22.66 -12.64 -1.39
N GLN A 43 22.25 -12.89 -0.13
CA GLN A 43 22.59 -14.09 0.63
C GLN A 43 21.43 -15.09 0.72
N CYS A 44 20.25 -14.74 0.21
CA CYS A 44 19.06 -15.58 0.24
C CYS A 44 18.75 -16.13 -1.15
N THR A 45 18.19 -17.33 -1.21
CA THR A 45 17.46 -17.75 -2.41
C THR A 45 16.21 -16.89 -2.59
N ALA A 46 15.69 -16.80 -3.82
CA ALA A 46 14.47 -16.05 -4.09
C ALA A 46 13.29 -16.51 -3.24
N GLN A 47 13.17 -17.81 -2.98
CA GLN A 47 12.12 -18.36 -2.12
C GLN A 47 12.27 -17.90 -0.66
N GLU A 48 13.46 -18.00 -0.08
CA GLU A 48 13.71 -17.57 1.30
C GLU A 48 13.46 -16.07 1.48
N LEU A 49 13.88 -15.26 0.50
CA LEU A 49 13.67 -13.82 0.51
C LEU A 49 12.18 -13.48 0.50
N VAL A 50 11.41 -14.09 -0.40
CA VAL A 50 9.96 -13.87 -0.49
C VAL A 50 9.24 -14.34 0.77
N MET A 51 9.63 -15.48 1.33
CA MET A 51 9.05 -15.97 2.60
C MET A 51 9.32 -15.00 3.75
N THR A 52 10.56 -14.51 3.86
CA THR A 52 10.98 -13.56 4.90
C THR A 52 10.20 -12.25 4.79
N LEU A 53 10.12 -11.67 3.59
CA LEU A 53 9.36 -10.45 3.33
C LEU A 53 7.86 -10.64 3.60
N ASN A 54 7.29 -11.77 3.17
CA ASN A 54 5.89 -12.06 3.39
C ASN A 54 5.55 -12.17 4.88
N GLU A 55 6.42 -12.80 5.68
CA GLU A 55 6.24 -12.86 7.13
C GLU A 55 6.34 -11.47 7.78
N LEU A 56 7.35 -10.67 7.42
CA LEU A 56 7.51 -9.32 7.94
C LEU A 56 6.30 -8.44 7.61
N PHE A 57 5.87 -8.42 6.35
CA PHE A 57 4.75 -7.60 5.91
C PHE A 57 3.41 -8.08 6.47
N ALA A 58 3.22 -9.38 6.70
CA ALA A 58 2.05 -9.88 7.40
C ALA A 58 1.99 -9.38 8.85
N ARG A 59 3.13 -9.28 9.54
CA ARG A 59 3.21 -8.68 10.88
C ARG A 59 2.93 -7.18 10.84
N PHE A 60 3.45 -6.47 9.85
CA PHE A 60 3.13 -5.05 9.64
C PHE A 60 1.65 -4.83 9.33
N ASP A 61 1.02 -5.67 8.51
CA ASP A 61 -0.41 -5.59 8.23
C ASP A 61 -1.25 -5.79 9.49
N LYS A 62 -0.86 -6.75 10.34
CA LYS A 62 -1.52 -6.95 11.64
C LYS A 62 -1.42 -5.69 12.51
N LEU A 63 -0.21 -5.13 12.65
CA LEU A 63 0.00 -3.89 13.42
C LEU A 63 -0.74 -2.71 12.81
N ALA A 64 -0.77 -2.59 11.48
CA ALA A 64 -1.50 -1.54 10.79
C ALA A 64 -3.00 -1.64 11.09
N ALA A 65 -3.58 -2.84 11.04
CA ALA A 65 -4.98 -3.07 11.39
C ALA A 65 -5.28 -2.69 12.85
N GLU A 66 -4.44 -3.14 13.79
CA GLU A 66 -4.57 -2.80 15.23
C GLU A 66 -4.45 -1.29 15.49
N ASN A 67 -3.67 -0.58 14.68
CA ASN A 67 -3.45 0.86 14.79
C ASN A 67 -4.33 1.67 13.83
N HIS A 68 -5.36 1.08 13.22
CA HIS A 68 -6.25 1.71 12.24
C HIS A 68 -5.51 2.50 11.15
N CYS A 69 -4.47 1.88 10.60
CA CYS A 69 -3.73 2.34 9.45
C CYS A 69 -4.07 1.48 8.24
N LEU A 70 -4.20 2.12 7.08
CA LEU A 70 -4.42 1.44 5.80
C LEU A 70 -3.08 1.27 5.08
N ARG A 71 -2.74 0.04 4.68
CA ARG A 71 -1.62 -0.20 3.78
C ARG A 71 -1.90 0.44 2.42
N ILE A 72 -1.00 1.30 1.97
CA ILE A 72 -1.06 1.89 0.62
C ILE A 72 -0.48 0.89 -0.37
N LYS A 73 0.78 0.51 -0.18
CA LYS A 73 1.54 -0.30 -1.13
C LYS A 73 2.80 -0.86 -0.46
N ILE A 74 3.34 -1.91 -1.09
CA ILE A 74 4.71 -2.40 -0.88
C ILE A 74 5.49 -2.13 -2.17
N LEU A 75 6.71 -1.63 -2.05
CA LEU A 75 7.61 -1.42 -3.18
C LEU A 75 8.99 -1.97 -2.82
N GLY A 76 9.30 -3.17 -3.34
CA GLY A 76 10.49 -3.90 -2.92
C GLY A 76 10.40 -4.27 -1.43
N ASP A 77 11.39 -3.84 -0.67
CA ASP A 77 11.52 -3.97 0.78
C ASP A 77 10.82 -2.85 1.57
N CYS A 78 10.32 -1.83 0.89
CA CYS A 78 9.69 -0.69 1.52
C CYS A 78 8.17 -0.89 1.72
N TYR A 79 7.69 -0.61 2.93
CA TYR A 79 6.28 -0.68 3.33
C TYR A 79 5.69 0.73 3.57
N TYR A 80 4.52 0.99 2.98
CA TYR A 80 3.80 2.27 3.14
C TYR A 80 2.42 2.06 3.75
N CYS A 81 2.09 2.85 4.77
CA CYS A 81 0.73 2.94 5.28
C CYS A 81 0.33 4.39 5.61
N VAL A 82 -0.98 4.60 5.73
CA VAL A 82 -1.58 5.88 6.06
C VAL A 82 -2.55 5.72 7.23
N SER A 83 -2.55 6.70 8.14
CA SER A 83 -3.55 6.85 9.20
C SER A 83 -4.43 8.06 8.92
N GLY A 84 -5.70 7.99 9.33
CA GLY A 84 -6.72 8.98 9.01
C GLY A 84 -7.44 8.76 7.67
N LEU A 85 -7.31 7.56 7.08
CA LEU A 85 -8.05 7.11 5.90
C LEU A 85 -8.50 5.64 6.00
N PRO A 86 -9.64 5.27 5.40
CA PRO A 86 -10.61 6.14 4.70
C PRO A 86 -11.43 7.01 5.66
N GLU A 87 -11.43 6.69 6.95
CA GLU A 87 -12.10 7.44 8.01
C GLU A 87 -11.08 8.34 8.72
N ALA A 88 -11.45 9.61 8.92
CA ALA A 88 -10.65 10.54 9.70
C ALA A 88 -10.59 10.07 11.17
N ARG A 89 -9.41 10.20 11.80
CA ARG A 89 -9.27 10.00 13.24
C ARG A 89 -9.62 11.30 13.98
N ALA A 90 -10.45 11.17 15.01
CA ALA A 90 -10.81 12.26 15.92
C ALA A 90 -9.67 12.56 16.91
#